data_AF-A0A1B7VZK5-F1
#
_entry.id   AF-A0A1B7VZK5-F1
#
_cell.length_a   1.000
_cell.length_b   1.000
_cell.length_c   1.000
_cell.angle_alpha   90.00
_cell.angle_beta   90.00
_cell.angle_gamma   90.00
#
_symmetry.space_group_name_H-M   'P 1'
#
loop_
_entity.id
_entity.type
_entity.pdbx_description
1 polymer ?
#
loop_
_entity_poly.entity_id
_entity_poly.type
_entity_poly.pdbx_seq_one_letter_code
_entity_poly.pdbx_strand_id
1 'polypeptide(L)'
;MKNKRLCVITDKSWNPTTGCNKVSPGCLHCYKVFDVIYATSRHTYQILTKRPERLVELAPHLDFHKNIWLGVSVENQNYVSRIDLLRQVPANVRFLSCEPLLGPLNLDFRNIDWVIVGGESGQKHRLMNIEWAKDIRDQCQKAEVAFFFKQIGGRTSKAGGNLLDGEKYLEFPQC
;
A
#
# COMPACT_ATOMS: atom_id res chain seq x y z
N MET A 1 20.29 2.45 16.38
CA MET A 1 20.13 1.39 15.37
C MET A 1 18.70 0.86 15.43
N LYS A 2 17.81 1.32 14.55
CA LYS A 2 16.39 0.92 14.56
C LYS A 2 16.24 -0.41 13.80
N ASN A 3 15.92 -1.48 14.53
CA ASN A 3 15.65 -2.79 13.98
C ASN A 3 14.26 -2.77 13.30
N LYS A 4 14.17 -2.16 12.11
CA LYS A 4 12.94 -2.15 11.29
C LYS A 4 12.81 -3.50 10.59
N ARG A 5 12.15 -4.46 11.23
CA ARG A 5 11.68 -5.67 10.53
C ARG A 5 10.43 -5.29 9.74
N LEU A 6 10.55 -5.27 8.41
CA LEU A 6 9.41 -5.44 7.53
C LEU A 6 8.80 -6.80 7.88
N CYS A 7 7.68 -6.83 8.61
CA CYS A 7 6.97 -8.06 8.84
C CYS A 7 6.23 -8.42 7.54
N VAL A 8 6.96 -9.06 6.62
CA VAL A 8 6.34 -10.10 5.80
C VAL A 8 5.96 -11.19 6.80
N ILE A 9 4.66 -11.45 6.91
CA ILE A 9 4.07 -12.42 7.83
C ILE A 9 4.74 -13.78 7.59
N THR A 10 5.71 -14.12 8.47
CA THR A 10 6.24 -15.44 8.85
C THR A 10 6.72 -16.39 7.73
N ASP A 11 7.48 -17.43 8.10
CA ASP A 11 7.97 -18.50 7.21
C ASP A 11 6.84 -19.42 6.65
N LYS A 12 5.60 -18.95 6.72
CA LYS A 12 4.45 -19.45 5.96
C LYS A 12 3.64 -18.23 5.54
N SER A 13 3.68 -17.94 4.26
CA SER A 13 2.84 -16.94 3.60
C SER A 13 1.37 -17.19 3.93
N TRP A 14 0.83 -16.44 4.90
CA TRP A 14 -0.62 -16.31 4.99
C TRP A 14 -1.03 -15.19 4.04
N ASN A 15 -1.39 -15.60 2.83
CA ASN A 15 -1.83 -14.72 1.77
C ASN A 15 -3.37 -14.67 1.80
N PRO A 16 -4.03 -13.59 2.26
CA PRO A 16 -5.47 -13.43 2.12
C PRO A 16 -5.81 -13.00 0.68
N THR A 17 -5.28 -13.70 -0.32
CA THR A 17 -5.70 -13.54 -1.73
C THR A 17 -6.94 -14.38 -2.00
N THR A 18 -8.05 -13.98 -1.38
CA THR A 18 -9.40 -14.04 -1.94
C THR A 18 -10.20 -12.98 -1.21
N GLY A 19 -10.63 -11.95 -1.94
CA GLY A 19 -11.21 -10.75 -1.35
C GLY A 19 -12.34 -11.07 -0.38
N CYS A 20 -12.22 -10.59 0.86
CA CYS A 20 -13.14 -10.95 1.92
C CYS A 20 -14.32 -9.95 1.99
N ASN A 21 -15.54 -10.48 1.99
CA ASN A 21 -16.68 -9.93 2.72
C ASN A 21 -16.87 -10.84 3.93
N LYS A 22 -17.23 -10.31 5.09
CA LYS A 22 -17.34 -11.13 6.30
C LYS A 22 -18.70 -10.92 6.98
N VAL A 23 -19.57 -11.88 6.71
CA VAL A 23 -21.01 -11.98 7.06
C VAL A 23 -21.31 -13.27 7.86
N SER A 24 -20.27 -13.98 8.35
CA SER A 24 -20.36 -15.32 8.98
C SER A 24 -19.18 -15.62 9.96
N PRO A 25 -19.18 -16.73 10.75
CA PRO A 25 -18.26 -16.96 11.88
C PRO A 25 -16.75 -16.91 11.58
N GLY A 26 -16.33 -17.07 10.32
CA GLY A 26 -14.94 -16.86 9.93
C GLY A 26 -14.44 -15.44 10.23
N CYS A 27 -15.35 -14.44 10.36
CA CYS A 27 -15.15 -13.02 10.73
C CYS A 27 -14.14 -12.78 11.82
N LEU A 28 -14.23 -13.63 12.84
CA LEU A 28 -13.51 -13.58 14.09
C LEU A 28 -12.01 -13.29 13.91
N HIS A 29 -11.38 -13.87 12.88
CA HIS A 29 -9.93 -13.71 12.68
C HIS A 29 -9.49 -12.30 12.30
N CYS A 30 -10.34 -11.50 11.62
CA CYS A 30 -9.95 -10.14 11.22
C CYS A 30 -9.96 -9.19 12.43
N TYR A 31 -11.00 -9.26 13.26
CA TYR A 31 -11.06 -8.49 14.51
C TYR A 31 -9.94 -8.91 15.48
N LYS A 32 -9.66 -10.21 15.58
CA LYS A 32 -8.51 -10.72 16.35
C LYS A 32 -7.16 -10.17 15.86
N VAL A 33 -7.02 -9.82 14.57
CA VAL A 33 -5.80 -9.16 14.08
C VAL A 33 -5.69 -7.75 14.65
N PHE A 34 -6.79 -7.00 14.73
CA PHE A 34 -6.78 -5.66 15.34
C PHE A 34 -6.42 -5.72 16.83
N ASP A 35 -6.87 -6.74 17.56
CA ASP A 35 -6.45 -6.96 18.95
C ASP A 35 -4.92 -7.16 19.06
N VAL A 36 -4.33 -7.93 18.15
CA VAL A 36 -2.87 -8.13 18.10
C VAL A 36 -2.16 -6.82 17.74
N ILE A 37 -2.67 -6.07 16.75
CA ILE A 37 -2.10 -4.78 16.35
C ILE A 37 -2.07 -3.81 17.53
N TYR A 38 -3.16 -3.75 18.29
CA TYR A 38 -3.28 -2.94 19.49
C TYR A 38 -2.29 -3.39 20.57
N ALA A 39 -2.25 -4.69 20.87
CA ALA A 39 -1.36 -5.27 21.87
C ALA A 39 0.14 -5.11 21.54
N THR A 40 0.47 -4.75 20.30
CA THR A 40 1.85 -4.69 19.80
C THR A 40 2.20 -3.35 19.15
N SER A 41 1.86 -2.26 19.85
CA SER A 41 2.12 -0.86 19.46
C SER A 41 3.57 -0.51 19.08
N ARG A 42 4.53 -1.38 19.38
CA ARG A 42 5.94 -1.28 18.96
C ARG A 42 6.18 -1.59 17.47
N HIS A 43 5.20 -2.20 16.79
CA HIS A 43 5.27 -2.52 15.36
C HIS A 43 4.31 -1.62 14.59
N THR A 44 4.75 -1.17 13.42
CA THR A 44 3.88 -0.53 12.43
C THR A 44 3.29 -1.57 11.49
N TYR A 45 1.98 -1.55 11.31
CA TYR A 45 1.22 -2.46 10.47
C TYR A 45 0.75 -1.76 9.21
N GLN A 46 1.21 -2.22 8.06
CA GLN A 46 0.71 -1.77 6.76
C GLN A 46 -0.49 -2.62 6.34
N ILE A 47 -1.67 -2.01 6.24
CA ILE A 47 -2.91 -2.65 5.79
C ILE A 47 -3.25 -2.12 4.39
N LEU A 48 -3.33 -3.02 3.41
CA LEU A 48 -3.61 -2.69 2.01
C LEU A 48 -4.89 -3.39 1.53
N THR A 49 -5.76 -2.68 0.81
CA THR A 49 -6.98 -3.27 0.23
C THR A 49 -7.27 -2.80 -1.20
N LYS A 50 -7.92 -3.66 -1.99
CA LYS A 50 -8.54 -3.32 -3.29
C LYS A 50 -10.04 -3.03 -3.20
N ARG A 51 -10.62 -3.21 -2.01
CA ARG A 51 -12.05 -3.06 -1.72
C ARG A 51 -12.26 -2.01 -0.63
N PRO A 52 -11.94 -0.74 -0.90
CA PRO A 52 -12.06 0.31 0.11
C PRO A 52 -13.50 0.56 0.57
N GLU A 53 -14.51 0.17 -0.19
CA GLU A 53 -15.93 0.25 0.22
C GLU A 53 -16.17 -0.58 1.48
N ARG A 54 -15.55 -1.77 1.55
CA ARG A 54 -15.61 -2.62 2.75
C ARG A 54 -14.85 -2.03 3.93
N LEU A 55 -13.76 -1.33 3.65
CA LEU A 55 -13.00 -0.63 4.68
C LEU A 55 -13.84 0.51 5.27
N VAL A 56 -14.54 1.28 4.44
CA VAL A 56 -15.48 2.33 4.88
C VAL A 56 -16.63 1.75 5.71
N GLU A 57 -17.24 0.66 5.27
CA GLU A 57 -18.32 -0.03 6.00
C GLU A 57 -17.87 -0.52 7.40
N LEU A 58 -16.64 -1.04 7.50
CA LEU A 58 -16.10 -1.57 8.75
C LEU A 58 -15.51 -0.49 9.66
N ALA A 59 -15.19 0.70 9.13
CA ALA A 59 -14.47 1.73 9.87
C ALA A 59 -15.15 2.14 11.20
N PRO A 60 -16.50 2.26 11.30
CA PRO A 60 -17.17 2.57 12.56
C PRO A 60 -17.03 1.49 13.64
N HIS A 61 -16.62 0.27 13.27
CA HIS A 61 -16.50 -0.88 14.17
C HIS A 61 -15.06 -1.25 14.49
N LEU A 62 -14.09 -0.47 14.04
CA LEU A 62 -12.65 -0.73 14.19
C LEU A 62 -11.96 0.46 14.86
N ASP A 63 -10.99 0.16 15.72
CA ASP A 63 -10.09 1.17 16.27
C ASP A 63 -8.84 1.32 15.39
N PHE A 64 -8.65 2.52 14.83
CA PHE A 64 -7.52 2.84 13.98
C PHE A 64 -6.37 3.41 14.81
N HIS A 65 -5.72 2.52 15.56
CA HIS A 65 -4.58 2.86 16.40
C HIS A 65 -3.40 3.44 15.58
N LYS A 66 -2.59 4.30 16.21
CA LYS A 66 -1.50 5.07 15.56
C LYS A 66 -0.43 4.25 14.84
N ASN A 67 -0.34 2.96 15.14
CA ASN A 67 0.60 2.05 14.50
C ASN A 67 0.03 1.38 13.24
N ILE A 68 -1.16 1.78 12.78
CA ILE A 68 -1.78 1.33 11.54
C ILE A 68 -1.50 2.34 10.42
N TRP A 69 -0.90 1.86 9.35
CA TRP A 69 -0.76 2.56 8.08
C TRP A 69 -1.72 1.93 7.08
N LEU A 70 -2.62 2.72 6.53
CA LEU A 70 -3.75 2.23 5.76
C LEU A 70 -3.63 2.66 4.31
N GLY A 71 -3.90 1.76 3.38
CA GLY A 71 -3.75 2.08 1.97
C GLY A 71 -4.66 1.31 1.04
N VAL A 72 -4.73 1.84 -0.17
CA VAL A 72 -5.52 1.27 -1.27
C VAL A 72 -4.64 0.99 -2.48
N SER A 73 -4.96 -0.07 -3.22
CA SER A 73 -4.31 -0.30 -4.51
C SER A 73 -4.93 0.60 -5.58
N VAL A 74 -4.09 1.26 -6.38
CA VAL A 74 -4.48 2.11 -7.52
C VAL A 74 -3.65 1.70 -8.73
N GLU A 75 -4.05 0.62 -9.40
CA GLU A 75 -3.25 0.02 -10.47
C GLU A 75 -3.29 0.80 -11.79
N ASN A 76 -4.34 1.58 -12.03
CA ASN A 76 -4.53 2.43 -13.21
C ASN A 76 -5.58 3.53 -12.94
N GLN A 77 -5.76 4.43 -13.91
CA GLN A 77 -6.60 5.63 -13.76
C GLN A 77 -8.06 5.32 -13.39
N ASN A 78 -8.59 4.16 -13.79
CA ASN A 78 -9.98 3.77 -13.49
C ASN A 78 -10.21 3.49 -12.00
N TYR A 79 -9.14 3.31 -11.22
CA TYR A 79 -9.21 3.02 -9.78
C TYR A 79 -8.83 4.20 -8.88
N VAL A 80 -8.58 5.39 -9.45
CA VAL A 80 -8.22 6.59 -8.67
C VAL A 80 -9.32 7.01 -7.71
N SER A 81 -10.60 6.69 -8.00
CA SER A 81 -11.72 6.93 -7.07
C SER A 81 -11.60 6.19 -5.74
N ARG A 82 -10.77 5.14 -5.64
CA ARG A 82 -10.49 4.44 -4.37
C ARG A 82 -9.81 5.35 -3.34
N ILE A 83 -9.11 6.38 -3.79
CA ILE A 83 -8.42 7.35 -2.93
C ILE A 83 -9.46 8.12 -2.11
N ASP A 84 -10.60 8.48 -2.70
CA ASP A 84 -11.66 9.20 -2.01
C ASP A 84 -12.32 8.37 -0.91
N LEU A 85 -12.41 7.05 -1.11
CA LEU A 85 -12.90 6.14 -0.08
C LEU A 85 -11.90 5.97 1.07
N LEU A 86 -10.59 5.93 0.77
CA LEU A 86 -9.55 5.90 1.81
C LEU A 86 -9.60 7.15 2.71
N ARG A 87 -9.92 8.31 2.14
CA ARG A 87 -10.05 9.57 2.89
C ARG A 87 -11.19 9.57 3.91
N GLN A 88 -12.22 8.74 3.70
CA GLN A 88 -13.36 8.63 4.62
C GLN A 88 -13.03 7.83 5.88
N VAL A 89 -11.92 7.09 5.87
CA VAL A 89 -11.54 6.20 6.98
C VAL A 89 -10.51 6.90 7.87
N PRO A 90 -10.66 6.84 9.21
CA PRO A 90 -9.63 7.31 10.13
C PRO A 90 -8.31 6.58 9.89
N ALA A 91 -7.22 7.32 9.71
CA ALA A 91 -5.89 6.75 9.56
C ALA A 91 -4.82 7.79 9.93
N ASN A 92 -3.79 7.35 10.64
CA ASN A 92 -2.63 8.17 10.96
C ASN A 92 -1.68 8.32 9.78
N VAL A 93 -1.61 7.29 8.92
CA VAL A 93 -0.88 7.31 7.66
C VAL A 93 -1.76 6.70 6.59
N ARG A 94 -1.94 7.41 5.49
CA ARG A 94 -2.63 6.98 4.28
C ARG A 94 -1.62 6.78 3.16
N PHE A 95 -1.62 5.61 2.54
CA PHE A 95 -0.72 5.33 1.43
C PHE A 95 -1.43 4.78 0.20
N LEU A 96 -0.85 5.04 -0.97
CA LEU A 96 -1.28 4.48 -2.25
C LEU A 96 -0.30 3.40 -2.67
N SER A 97 -0.82 2.23 -3.03
CA SER A 97 -0.04 1.18 -3.68
C SER A 97 -0.40 1.16 -5.17
N CYS A 98 0.42 1.82 -5.96
CA CYS A 98 0.34 1.83 -7.41
C CYS A 98 1.04 0.57 -7.97
N GLU A 99 0.49 -0.60 -7.61
CA GLU A 99 1.10 -1.91 -7.87
C GLU A 99 0.08 -3.02 -8.24
N PRO A 100 0.34 -3.80 -9.32
CA PRO A 100 1.26 -3.43 -10.39
C PRO A 100 0.77 -2.13 -11.05
N LEU A 101 1.69 -1.23 -11.43
CA LEU A 101 1.32 -0.05 -12.21
C LEU A 101 1.03 -0.46 -13.66
N LEU A 102 -0.21 -0.29 -14.10
CA LEU A 102 -0.73 -0.75 -15.39
C LEU A 102 -1.02 0.39 -16.37
N GLY A 103 -0.70 1.63 -16.01
CA GLY A 103 -0.87 2.81 -16.86
C GLY A 103 -0.44 4.10 -16.13
N PRO A 104 -0.48 5.26 -16.82
CA PRO A 104 -0.24 6.54 -16.19
C PRO A 104 -1.35 6.85 -15.16
N LEU A 105 -1.00 7.64 -14.15
CA LEU A 105 -1.90 8.06 -13.08
C LEU A 105 -1.77 9.56 -12.85
N ASN A 106 -2.90 10.26 -12.85
CA ASN A 106 -3.00 11.60 -12.27
C ASN A 106 -3.63 11.46 -10.88
N LEU A 107 -2.86 11.79 -9.84
CA LEU A 107 -3.20 11.53 -8.45
C LEU A 107 -3.48 12.83 -7.69
N ASP A 108 -4.58 12.83 -6.93
CA ASP A 108 -4.83 13.84 -5.92
C ASP A 108 -4.24 13.36 -4.59
N PHE A 109 -3.29 14.11 -4.04
CA PHE A 109 -2.60 13.75 -2.80
C PHE A 109 -3.15 14.40 -1.54
N ARG A 110 -4.28 15.11 -1.60
CA ARG A 110 -4.92 15.63 -0.38
C ARG A 110 -5.11 14.50 0.63
N ASN A 111 -4.54 14.68 1.82
CA ASN A 111 -4.54 13.69 2.91
C ASN A 111 -3.92 12.34 2.51
N ILE A 112 -2.85 12.33 1.71
CA ILE A 112 -2.06 11.14 1.39
C ILE A 112 -0.61 11.38 1.81
N ASP A 113 -0.05 10.43 2.54
CA ASP A 113 1.26 10.58 3.17
C ASP A 113 2.37 9.84 2.41
N TRP A 114 2.01 8.80 1.65
CA TRP A 114 2.99 7.92 1.02
C TRP A 114 2.48 7.26 -0.26
N VAL A 115 3.33 7.19 -1.30
CA VAL A 115 3.02 6.51 -2.56
C VAL A 115 4.09 5.47 -2.86
N ILE A 116 3.62 4.24 -3.13
CA ILE A 116 4.47 3.10 -3.49
C ILE A 116 4.19 2.75 -4.94
N VAL A 117 5.22 2.76 -5.78
CA VAL A 117 5.14 2.39 -7.19
C VAL A 117 5.95 1.12 -7.48
N GLY A 118 5.35 0.20 -8.22
CA GLY A 118 5.98 -1.06 -8.57
C GLY A 118 5.31 -1.78 -9.74
N GLY A 119 6.13 -2.41 -10.59
CA GLY A 119 5.67 -3.25 -11.69
C GLY A 119 5.34 -4.69 -11.28
N GLU A 120 4.89 -5.48 -12.26
CA GLU A 120 4.46 -6.86 -12.06
C GLU A 120 5.60 -7.79 -11.58
N SER A 121 5.24 -8.79 -10.78
CA SER A 121 6.17 -9.86 -10.38
C SER A 121 5.63 -11.22 -10.82
N GLY A 122 6.53 -12.14 -11.19
CA GLY A 122 6.19 -13.52 -11.50
C GLY A 122 6.63 -13.96 -12.90
N GLN A 123 6.29 -15.19 -13.26
CA GLN A 123 6.79 -15.84 -14.48
C GLN A 123 6.35 -15.12 -15.77
N LYS A 124 5.19 -14.47 -15.77
CA LYS A 124 4.64 -13.72 -16.92
C LYS A 124 4.63 -12.20 -16.69
N HIS A 125 5.57 -11.69 -15.91
CA HIS A 125 5.63 -10.27 -15.59
C HIS A 125 5.81 -9.42 -16.85
N ARG A 126 5.10 -8.29 -16.91
CA ARG A 126 5.37 -7.23 -17.87
C ARG A 126 6.22 -6.17 -17.19
N LEU A 127 7.17 -5.63 -17.96
CA LEU A 127 7.89 -4.43 -17.53
C LEU A 127 6.93 -3.24 -17.58
N MET A 128 6.86 -2.51 -16.48
CA MET A 128 6.17 -1.23 -16.43
C MET A 128 6.90 -0.21 -17.31
N ASN A 129 6.16 0.69 -17.95
CA ASN A 129 6.78 1.85 -18.58
C ASN A 129 7.35 2.78 -17.49
N ILE A 130 8.66 2.96 -17.50
CA ILE A 130 9.38 3.70 -16.46
C ILE A 130 8.95 5.16 -16.36
N GLU A 131 8.48 5.75 -17.46
CA GLU A 131 8.02 7.14 -17.50
C GLU A 131 6.77 7.35 -16.64
N TRP A 132 5.92 6.33 -16.46
CA TRP A 132 4.78 6.42 -15.53
C TRP A 132 5.24 6.52 -14.08
N ALA A 133 6.32 5.82 -13.70
CA ALA A 133 6.85 5.91 -12.35
C ALA A 133 7.59 7.22 -12.08
N LYS A 134 8.29 7.76 -13.09
CA LYS A 134 8.91 9.09 -13.01
C LYS A 134 7.87 10.20 -12.88
N ASP A 135 6.80 10.12 -13.66
CA ASP A 135 5.71 11.09 -13.57
C ASP A 135 5.07 11.08 -12.18
N ILE A 136 4.78 9.90 -11.60
CA ILE A 136 4.27 9.80 -10.22
C ILE A 136 5.28 10.32 -9.20
N ARG A 137 6.59 10.04 -9.37
CA ARG A 137 7.65 10.60 -8.51
C ARG A 137 7.61 12.13 -8.52
N ASP A 138 7.53 12.74 -9.70
CA ASP A 138 7.56 14.20 -9.86
C ASP A 138 6.30 14.84 -9.27
N GLN A 139 5.13 14.19 -9.46
CA GLN A 139 3.90 14.57 -8.78
C GLN A 139 4.07 14.53 -7.24
N CYS A 140 4.66 13.46 -6.69
CA CYS A 140 4.88 13.32 -5.24
C CYS A 140 5.84 14.39 -4.70
N GLN A 141 6.95 14.66 -5.39
CA GLN A 141 7.92 15.69 -5.01
C GLN A 141 7.27 17.07 -4.98
N LYS A 142 6.47 17.41 -6.00
CA LYS A 142 5.74 18.69 -6.05
C LYS A 142 4.74 18.85 -4.90
N ALA A 143 4.16 17.75 -4.44
CA ALA A 143 3.17 17.73 -3.36
C ALA A 143 3.78 17.43 -1.98
N GLU A 144 5.11 17.29 -1.89
CA GLU A 144 5.83 16.94 -0.66
C GLU A 144 5.34 15.62 -0.01
N VAL A 145 4.97 14.64 -0.84
CA VAL A 145 4.52 13.31 -0.42
C VAL A 145 5.67 12.31 -0.53
N ALA A 146 5.83 11.44 0.47
CA ALA A 146 6.87 10.43 0.44
C ALA A 146 6.69 9.49 -0.75
N PHE A 147 7.78 9.22 -1.48
CA PHE A 147 7.77 8.36 -2.66
C PHE A 147 8.68 7.13 -2.49
N PHE A 148 8.12 5.95 -2.75
CA PHE A 148 8.84 4.68 -2.71
C PHE A 148 8.74 3.95 -4.06
N PHE A 149 9.87 3.81 -4.74
CA PHE A 149 9.98 3.00 -5.94
C PHE A 149 10.48 1.60 -5.61
N LYS A 150 9.59 0.62 -5.77
CA LYS A 150 9.87 -0.77 -5.42
C LYS A 150 10.62 -1.52 -6.50
N GLN A 151 10.09 -1.50 -7.74
CA GLN A 151 10.68 -2.21 -8.87
C GLN A 151 10.00 -1.85 -10.20
N ILE A 152 10.71 -2.04 -11.32
CA ILE A 152 10.13 -1.96 -12.68
C ILE A 152 9.26 -3.17 -13.06
N GLY A 153 9.53 -4.31 -12.43
CA GLY A 153 8.91 -5.60 -12.70
C GLY A 153 9.96 -6.70 -12.91
N GLY A 154 9.64 -7.95 -12.61
CA GLY A 154 10.65 -9.01 -12.67
C GLY A 154 10.12 -10.41 -12.36
N ARG A 155 10.91 -11.44 -12.69
CA ARG A 155 10.55 -12.84 -12.41
C ARG A 155 10.30 -13.09 -10.92
N THR A 156 11.09 -12.44 -10.08
CA THR A 156 10.92 -12.40 -8.62
C THR A 156 10.89 -10.94 -8.15
N SER A 157 10.36 -10.72 -6.95
CA SER A 157 10.40 -9.40 -6.31
C SER A 157 11.83 -8.86 -6.28
N LYS A 158 11.99 -7.59 -6.66
CA LYS A 158 13.26 -6.83 -6.76
C LYS A 158 14.20 -7.24 -7.89
N ALA A 159 13.89 -8.27 -8.69
CA ALA A 159 14.77 -8.74 -9.76
C ALA A 159 14.93 -7.72 -10.90
N GLY A 160 13.92 -6.89 -11.15
CA GLY A 160 13.98 -5.85 -12.19
C GLY A 160 14.80 -4.61 -11.83
N GLY A 161 15.33 -4.53 -10.61
CA GLY A 161 15.94 -3.32 -10.10
C GLY A 161 14.91 -2.30 -9.61
N ASN A 162 15.39 -1.33 -8.82
CA ASN A 162 14.60 -0.34 -8.12
C ASN A 162 15.19 1.08 -8.27
N LEU A 163 15.75 1.35 -9.44
CA LEU A 163 16.35 2.65 -9.76
C LEU A 163 15.43 3.42 -10.70
N LEU A 164 15.26 4.72 -10.43
CA LEU A 164 14.75 5.70 -11.40
C LEU A 164 15.89 6.67 -11.69
N ASP A 165 16.30 6.78 -12.96
CA ASP A 165 17.40 7.66 -13.38
C ASP A 165 18.72 7.43 -12.59
N GLY A 166 19.00 6.17 -12.24
CA GLY A 166 20.19 5.78 -11.47
C GLY A 166 20.04 5.88 -9.95
N GLU A 167 18.95 6.47 -9.46
CA GLU A 167 18.74 6.77 -8.03
C GLU A 167 17.70 5.85 -7.37
N LYS A 168 17.87 5.61 -6.07
CA LYS A 168 16.91 4.86 -5.25
C LYS A 168 15.96 5.81 -4.55
N TYR A 169 14.67 5.54 -4.69
CA TYR A 169 13.62 6.25 -3.98
C TYR A 169 12.97 5.30 -2.98
N LEU A 170 13.32 5.45 -1.70
CA LEU A 170 12.91 4.52 -0.63
C LEU A 170 12.36 5.30 0.57
N GLU A 171 11.65 6.39 0.30
CA GLU A 171 11.14 7.28 1.33
C GLU A 171 9.99 6.61 2.10
N PHE A 172 9.80 7.09 3.32
CA PHE A 172 8.73 6.69 4.22
C PHE A 172 8.10 7.95 4.81
N PRO A 173 6.81 7.92 5.15
CA PRO A 173 6.16 9.05 5.80
C PRO A 173 6.82 9.34 7.15
N GLN A 174 6.90 10.63 7.50
CA GLN A 174 7.41 11.07 8.80
C GLN A 174 6.27 10.97 9.81
N CYS A 175 6.39 10.03 10.76
CA CYS A 175 5.40 9.79 11.82
C CYS A 175 6.03 9.87 13.21
#